data_AF-A0A4S9IRR8-F1
#
_entry.id   AF-A0A4S9IRR8-F1
#
_cell.length_a   1.000
_cell.length_b   1.000
_cell.length_c   1.000
_cell.angle_alpha   90.00
_cell.angle_beta   90.00
_cell.angle_gamma   90.00
#
_symmetry.space_group_name_H-M   'P 1'
#
loop_
_entity.id
_entity.type
_entity.pdbx_description
1 polymer ?
#
loop_
_entity_poly.entity_id
_entity_poly.type
_entity_poly.pdbx_seq_one_letter_code
_entity_poly.pdbx_strand_id
1 'polypeptide(L)'
;MNSLYHFTKEECRTAHPETILCRMLSTTATLPATPYIESHGLGLQIGKGQCGTIHTFEEYLVRKTPNSANKINELRRDAQLHAIVKTAFSNAPNGLARNVSVPERYRFRCPPANGDEFGDWIRLPGSHDIDHLSLHNYDLMSERIFPLHDPIPECILASLIPKSTHLKRSTCLSKPENNNCLVRIYLGRRGVDRSKTTTENVSLRNFPLHVDEMERLNLPISMYTTAIAEALALMHWKAGIDANDVEFVLGSSRRTGPMFPVHGVETGLSVSIWLLDFNQCQKFEHDQAGLKRLVNGFWWNDPYYPRPDSGHKTDKALWTTFLSKYLDASALLTDSDLPKRFIEAVEEEGYRRRVKPSLFG
;
A
#
# COMPACT_ATOMS: atom_id res chain seq x y z
N MET A 1 17.54 18.84 -3.92
CA MET A 1 16.08 18.66 -4.06
C MET A 1 15.81 18.53 -5.55
N ASN A 2 15.40 17.36 -6.03
CA ASN A 2 14.94 17.26 -7.41
C ASN A 2 13.63 18.05 -7.54
N SER A 3 13.60 19.00 -8.47
CA SER A 3 12.37 19.73 -8.78
C SER A 3 11.30 18.75 -9.25
N LEU A 4 10.11 18.83 -8.65
CA LEU A 4 8.97 18.00 -9.00
C LEU A 4 8.50 18.38 -10.41
N TYR A 5 8.24 17.40 -11.26
CA TYR A 5 7.71 17.68 -12.60
C TYR A 5 6.21 17.96 -12.53
N HIS A 6 5.77 19.10 -13.08
CA HIS A 6 4.37 19.45 -13.15
C HIS A 6 3.86 19.20 -14.56
N PHE A 7 2.98 18.20 -14.73
CA PHE A 7 2.32 17.99 -16.02
C PHE A 7 1.34 19.12 -16.31
N THR A 8 1.32 19.58 -17.55
CA THR A 8 0.25 20.43 -18.07
C THR A 8 -0.95 19.59 -18.52
N LYS A 9 -2.13 20.21 -18.65
CA LYS A 9 -3.32 19.53 -19.20
C LYS A 9 -3.09 19.01 -20.62
N GLU A 10 -2.25 19.68 -21.40
CA GLU A 10 -1.93 19.28 -22.78
C GLU A 10 -1.00 18.07 -22.82
N GLU A 11 0.04 18.06 -21.97
CA GLU A 11 0.92 16.90 -21.85
C GLU A 11 0.18 15.66 -21.36
N CYS A 12 -0.77 15.80 -20.43
CA CYS A 12 -1.61 14.67 -20.00
C CYS A 12 -2.42 14.05 -21.15
N ARG A 13 -2.74 14.82 -22.20
CA ARG A 13 -3.52 14.35 -23.36
C ARG A 13 -2.64 13.78 -24.48
N THR A 14 -1.45 14.34 -24.66
CA THR A 14 -0.60 14.09 -25.84
C THR A 14 0.61 13.20 -25.56
N ALA A 15 1.05 13.11 -24.30
CA ALA A 15 2.19 12.27 -23.95
C ALA A 15 1.86 10.79 -24.12
N HIS A 16 2.87 10.01 -24.50
CA HIS A 16 2.74 8.56 -24.57
C HIS A 16 2.37 8.00 -23.18
N PRO A 17 1.45 7.01 -23.08
CA PRO A 17 0.99 6.46 -21.80
C PRO A 17 2.13 6.02 -20.88
N GLU A 18 3.15 5.36 -21.42
CA GLU A 18 4.31 4.90 -20.63
C GLU A 18 5.14 6.06 -20.08
N THR A 19 5.20 7.21 -20.76
CA THR A 19 5.89 8.42 -20.26
C THR A 19 5.16 9.00 -19.04
N ILE A 20 3.83 9.02 -19.09
CA ILE A 20 2.98 9.44 -17.97
C ILE A 20 3.20 8.50 -16.79
N LEU A 21 3.10 7.18 -17.01
CA LEU A 21 3.31 6.18 -15.96
C LEU A 21 4.70 6.26 -15.35
N CYS A 22 5.74 6.37 -16.19
CA CYS A 22 7.12 6.51 -15.75
C CYS A 22 7.26 7.66 -14.75
N ARG A 23 6.76 8.85 -15.08
CA ARG A 23 6.91 10.04 -14.22
C ARG A 23 5.99 10.03 -13.01
N MET A 24 4.71 9.68 -13.19
CA MET A 24 3.73 9.71 -12.10
C MET A 24 4.03 8.64 -11.06
N LEU A 25 4.31 7.40 -11.48
CA LEU A 25 4.59 6.31 -10.54
C LEU A 25 5.97 6.46 -9.87
N SER A 26 6.91 7.21 -10.49
CA SER A 26 8.19 7.57 -9.85
C SER A 26 8.07 8.50 -8.63
N THR A 27 6.87 8.95 -8.26
CA THR A 27 6.60 9.90 -7.17
C THR A 27 7.29 11.26 -7.35
N THR A 28 7.78 11.56 -8.55
CA THR A 28 8.52 12.80 -8.87
C THR A 28 7.72 13.74 -9.78
N ALA A 29 6.42 13.50 -9.96
CA ALA A 29 5.55 14.33 -10.76
C ALA A 29 4.19 14.57 -10.10
N THR A 30 3.52 15.62 -10.54
CA THR A 30 2.14 15.94 -10.17
C THR A 30 1.31 16.18 -11.40
N LEU A 31 0.03 15.82 -11.30
CA LEU A 31 -0.97 16.19 -12.27
C LEU A 31 -1.48 17.62 -12.03
N PRO A 32 -2.00 18.29 -13.06
CA PRO A 32 -2.75 19.53 -12.88
C PRO A 32 -3.82 19.34 -11.83
N ALA A 33 -4.07 20.37 -11.01
CA ALA A 33 -5.23 20.36 -10.14
C ALA A 33 -6.49 20.26 -11.01
N THR A 34 -7.23 19.18 -10.82
CA THR A 34 -8.61 19.10 -11.24
C THR A 34 -9.47 19.63 -10.09
N PRO A 35 -10.49 20.46 -10.35
CA PRO A 35 -11.51 20.73 -9.34
C PRO A 35 -11.97 19.37 -8.83
N TYR A 36 -11.76 19.12 -7.54
CA TYR A 36 -12.23 17.90 -6.93
C TYR A 36 -13.75 17.95 -7.02
N ILE A 37 -14.33 17.24 -8.00
CA ILE A 37 -15.77 17.18 -8.15
C ILE A 37 -16.28 16.34 -6.98
N GLU A 38 -16.92 17.05 -6.05
CA GLU A 38 -17.63 16.56 -4.87
C GLU A 38 -18.69 15.54 -5.28
N SER A 39 -18.35 14.25 -5.34
CA SER A 39 -19.38 13.20 -5.39
C SER A 39 -18.89 11.82 -4.93
N HIS A 40 -17.90 11.77 -4.04
CA HIS A 40 -17.62 10.50 -3.37
C HIS A 40 -18.70 10.27 -2.33
N GLY A 41 -19.78 9.61 -2.75
CA GLY A 41 -20.92 9.28 -1.89
C GLY A 41 -20.44 8.78 -0.54
N LEU A 42 -20.94 9.43 0.51
CA LEU A 42 -20.72 9.03 1.88
C LEU A 42 -21.16 7.56 2.05
N GLY A 43 -20.33 6.71 2.65
CA GLY A 43 -20.66 5.30 2.83
C GLY A 43 -20.45 4.41 1.60
N LEU A 44 -19.83 4.88 0.51
CA LEU A 44 -19.50 4.05 -0.65
C LEU A 44 -18.46 2.99 -0.27
N GLN A 45 -18.73 1.73 -0.63
CA GLN A 45 -17.75 0.66 -0.48
C GLN A 45 -16.61 0.83 -1.50
N ILE A 46 -15.40 1.09 -1.00
CA ILE A 46 -14.20 1.28 -1.82
C ILE A 46 -13.16 0.16 -1.63
N GLY A 47 -13.36 -0.67 -0.61
CA GLY A 47 -12.41 -1.71 -0.18
C GLY A 47 -13.14 -2.89 0.47
N LYS A 48 -12.58 -4.09 0.38
CA LYS A 48 -13.03 -5.33 1.02
C LYS A 48 -11.89 -6.32 0.94
N GLY A 49 -11.27 -6.60 2.08
CA GLY A 49 -10.28 -7.65 2.27
C GLY A 49 -10.89 -8.81 3.05
N GLN A 50 -10.04 -9.69 3.59
CA GLN A 50 -10.50 -10.83 4.40
C GLN A 50 -11.05 -10.39 5.76
N CYS A 51 -10.40 -9.41 6.41
CA CYS A 51 -10.77 -8.94 7.75
C CYS A 51 -11.99 -7.99 7.73
N GLY A 52 -12.04 -7.06 6.77
CA GLY A 52 -13.04 -6.01 6.79
C GLY A 52 -13.31 -5.36 5.44
N THR A 53 -14.40 -4.61 5.41
CA THR A 53 -14.89 -3.83 4.28
C THR A 53 -14.64 -2.34 4.56
N ILE A 54 -14.09 -1.63 3.57
CA ILE A 54 -13.73 -0.22 3.64
C ILE A 54 -14.83 0.61 2.98
N HIS A 55 -15.35 1.57 3.72
CA HIS A 55 -16.31 2.56 3.24
C HIS A 55 -15.70 3.96 3.34
N THR A 56 -16.05 4.85 2.41
CA THR A 56 -15.84 6.29 2.61
C THR A 56 -16.66 6.74 3.81
N PHE A 57 -16.07 7.57 4.68
CA PHE A 57 -16.77 8.12 5.84
C PHE A 57 -16.81 9.64 5.82
N GLU A 58 -15.71 10.28 5.46
CA GLU A 58 -15.61 11.71 5.15
C GLU A 58 -14.69 11.85 3.93
N GLU A 59 -14.43 13.09 3.46
CA GLU A 59 -13.61 13.33 2.28
C GLU A 59 -12.23 12.63 2.37
N TYR A 60 -11.61 12.69 3.54
CA TYR A 60 -10.25 12.20 3.82
C TYR A 60 -10.22 10.97 4.71
N LEU A 61 -11.37 10.47 5.15
CA LEU A 61 -11.47 9.38 6.11
C LEU A 61 -12.16 8.17 5.52
N VAL A 62 -11.62 7.02 5.86
CA VAL A 62 -12.25 5.73 5.59
C VAL A 62 -12.61 5.04 6.89
N ARG A 63 -13.64 4.20 6.81
CA ARG A 63 -14.09 3.32 7.87
C ARG A 63 -13.92 1.87 7.45
N LYS A 64 -13.08 1.11 8.16
CA LYS A 64 -12.96 -0.35 8.03
C LYS A 64 -13.88 -1.02 9.05
N THR A 65 -14.90 -1.70 8.55
CA THR A 65 -15.88 -2.46 9.34
C THR A 65 -15.56 -3.95 9.20
N PRO A 66 -15.63 -4.77 10.28
CA PRO A 66 -15.28 -6.18 10.18
C PRO A 66 -16.32 -6.92 9.32
N ASN A 67 -15.88 -7.87 8.50
CA ASN A 67 -16.78 -8.62 7.61
C ASN A 67 -17.75 -9.54 8.36
N SER A 68 -17.41 -9.92 9.58
CA SER A 68 -18.15 -10.84 10.44
C SER A 68 -17.64 -10.78 11.88
N ALA A 69 -18.39 -11.32 12.83
CA ALA A 69 -18.07 -11.24 14.26
C ALA A 69 -16.71 -11.88 14.62
N ASN A 70 -16.34 -12.99 13.96
CA ASN A 70 -15.04 -13.64 14.15
C ASN A 70 -13.85 -12.77 13.68
N LYS A 71 -14.08 -11.71 12.88
CA LYS A 71 -13.05 -10.77 12.42
C LYS A 71 -12.86 -9.56 13.33
N ILE A 72 -13.65 -9.41 14.40
CA ILE A 72 -13.52 -8.28 15.34
C ILE A 72 -12.13 -8.24 16.00
N ASN A 73 -11.59 -9.40 16.39
CA ASN A 73 -10.26 -9.46 17.01
C ASN A 73 -9.14 -9.12 16.01
N GLU A 74 -9.27 -9.53 14.74
CA GLU A 74 -8.34 -9.14 13.68
C GLU A 74 -8.39 -7.62 13.43
N LEU A 75 -9.59 -7.02 13.41
CA LEU A 75 -9.74 -5.57 13.25
C LEU A 75 -9.18 -4.78 14.45
N ARG A 76 -9.38 -5.27 15.67
CA ARG A 76 -8.79 -4.67 16.88
C ARG A 76 -7.26 -4.74 16.82
N ARG A 77 -6.71 -5.88 16.37
CA ARG A 77 -5.27 -6.03 16.17
C ARG A 77 -4.76 -5.07 15.12
N ASP A 78 -5.45 -4.93 13.99
CA ASP A 78 -5.12 -3.97 12.94
C ASP A 78 -5.02 -2.55 13.51
N ALA A 79 -6.02 -2.12 14.29
CA ALA A 79 -6.01 -0.80 14.92
C ALA A 79 -4.82 -0.60 15.89
N GLN A 80 -4.47 -1.62 16.69
CA GLN A 80 -3.36 -1.58 17.62
C GLN A 80 -2.00 -1.53 16.91
N LEU A 81 -1.80 -2.41 15.92
CA LEU A 81 -0.53 -2.50 15.19
C LEU A 81 -0.34 -1.31 14.25
N HIS A 82 -1.41 -0.79 13.65
CA HIS A 82 -1.39 0.47 12.90
C HIS A 82 -0.86 1.62 13.78
N ALA A 83 -1.32 1.74 15.03
CA ALA A 83 -0.83 2.77 15.95
C ALA A 83 0.69 2.62 16.24
N ILE A 84 1.14 1.38 16.45
CA ILE A 84 2.56 1.08 16.72
C ILE A 84 3.42 1.40 15.48
N VAL A 85 3.01 0.95 14.30
CA VAL A 85 3.71 1.22 13.04
C VAL A 85 3.76 2.71 12.75
N LYS A 86 2.64 3.43 12.88
CA LYS A 86 2.61 4.87 12.67
C LYS A 86 3.57 5.60 13.62
N THR A 87 3.59 5.21 14.90
CA THR A 87 4.51 5.77 15.89
C THR A 87 5.98 5.48 15.54
N ALA A 88 6.28 4.26 15.09
CA ALA A 88 7.63 3.87 14.68
C ALA A 88 8.12 4.69 13.47
N PHE A 89 7.27 4.92 12.48
CA PHE A 89 7.60 5.71 11.28
C PHE A 89 7.76 7.20 11.61
N SER A 90 6.88 7.78 12.43
CA SER A 90 6.99 9.17 12.87
C SER A 90 8.27 9.42 13.68
N ASN A 91 8.69 8.44 14.47
CA ASN A 91 9.90 8.50 15.30
C ASN A 91 11.12 7.81 14.68
N ALA A 92 11.13 7.62 13.35
CA ALA A 92 12.27 7.05 12.65
C ALA A 92 13.52 7.94 12.84
N PRO A 93 14.73 7.36 13.07
CA PRO A 93 15.96 8.12 13.23
C PRO A 93 16.29 9.06 12.06
N ASN A 94 17.00 10.13 12.37
CA ASN A 94 17.57 11.03 11.35
C ASN A 94 18.64 10.26 10.55
N GLY A 95 18.30 9.85 9.34
CA GLY A 95 19.16 9.00 8.49
C GLY A 95 18.37 7.98 7.68
N LEU A 96 17.17 7.60 8.15
CA LEU A 96 16.25 6.79 7.35
C LEU A 96 15.39 7.68 6.46
N ALA A 97 15.34 7.36 5.17
CA ALA A 97 14.50 8.08 4.25
C ALA A 97 13.02 7.72 4.49
N ARG A 98 12.17 8.72 4.70
CA ARG A 98 10.72 8.53 4.93
C ARG A 98 9.97 8.45 3.59
N ASN A 99 10.34 7.47 2.77
CA ASN A 99 9.81 7.30 1.42
C ASN A 99 8.50 6.49 1.35
N VAL A 100 8.08 5.90 2.47
CA VAL A 100 6.82 5.17 2.61
C VAL A 100 5.92 5.88 3.62
N SER A 101 4.69 6.15 3.21
CA SER A 101 3.64 6.74 4.04
C SER A 101 2.81 5.67 4.73
N VAL A 102 2.50 5.90 6.00
CA VAL A 102 1.51 5.11 6.76
C VAL A 102 0.30 6.00 6.98
N PRO A 103 -0.92 5.59 6.59
CA PRO A 103 -2.13 6.39 6.80
C PRO A 103 -2.26 6.85 8.26
N GLU A 104 -2.75 8.06 8.50
CA GLU A 104 -3.11 8.47 9.86
C GLU A 104 -4.17 7.52 10.46
N ARG A 105 -4.04 7.23 11.76
CA ARG A 105 -5.01 6.43 12.51
C ARG A 105 -5.79 7.36 13.44
N TYR A 106 -7.08 7.51 13.21
CA TYR A 106 -7.90 8.46 13.97
C TYR A 106 -8.58 7.78 15.15
N ARG A 107 -9.33 6.70 14.91
CA ARG A 107 -10.21 6.15 15.94
C ARG A 107 -10.48 4.67 15.77
N PHE A 108 -10.71 3.99 16.89
CA PHE A 108 -11.31 2.67 16.92
C PHE A 108 -12.63 2.77 17.70
N ARG A 109 -13.75 2.42 17.06
CA ARG A 109 -15.07 2.33 17.69
C ARG A 109 -15.28 0.91 18.20
N CYS A 110 -15.88 0.78 19.39
CA CYS A 110 -16.37 -0.48 19.94
C CYS A 110 -17.71 -0.26 20.66
N PRO A 111 -18.57 -1.28 20.75
CA PRO A 111 -19.76 -1.19 21.57
C PRO A 111 -19.40 -0.94 23.05
N PRO A 112 -20.24 -0.21 23.78
CA PRO A 112 -20.11 -0.01 25.22
C PRO A 112 -20.24 -1.34 25.99
N ALA A 113 -19.45 -1.49 27.05
CA ALA A 113 -19.31 -2.76 27.76
C ALA A 113 -20.57 -3.22 28.51
N ASN A 114 -21.51 -2.31 28.82
CA ASN A 114 -22.63 -2.58 29.74
C ASN A 114 -24.02 -2.25 29.17
N GLY A 115 -24.18 -2.13 27.85
CA GLY A 115 -25.49 -1.77 27.27
C GLY A 115 -25.93 -0.33 27.50
N ASP A 116 -25.08 0.53 28.07
CA ASP A 116 -25.26 1.98 28.01
C ASP A 116 -25.19 2.40 26.54
N GLU A 117 -26.25 2.95 25.97
CA GLU A 117 -26.42 3.26 24.52
C GLU A 117 -25.37 4.24 23.93
N PHE A 118 -24.39 4.68 24.71
CA PHE A 118 -23.36 5.62 24.32
C PHE A 118 -21.96 5.05 24.55
N GLY A 119 -21.52 4.15 23.68
CA GLY A 119 -20.10 3.88 23.51
C GLY A 119 -19.46 5.12 22.88
N ASP A 120 -18.70 5.89 23.67
CA ASP A 120 -18.01 7.13 23.32
C ASP A 120 -18.35 7.67 21.93
N TRP A 121 -19.43 8.43 21.84
CA TRP A 121 -19.70 9.23 20.66
C TRP A 121 -18.91 10.53 20.75
N ILE A 122 -17.62 10.54 20.41
CA ILE A 122 -17.00 11.80 19.93
C ILE A 122 -17.63 12.08 18.56
N ARG A 123 -18.81 12.70 18.56
CA ARG A 123 -19.46 13.28 17.38
C ARG A 123 -18.58 14.43 16.93
N LEU A 124 -18.08 14.36 15.69
CA LEU A 124 -17.79 15.60 14.96
C LEU A 124 -19.16 16.21 14.59
N PRO A 125 -19.35 17.53 14.77
CA PRO A 125 -20.63 18.16 14.47
C PRO A 125 -20.84 18.16 12.95
N GLY A 126 -21.83 17.39 12.47
CA GLY A 126 -22.27 17.46 11.06
C GLY A 126 -22.83 16.19 10.41
N SER A 127 -22.68 14.99 10.98
CA SER A 127 -23.18 13.76 10.31
C SER A 127 -24.58 13.37 10.81
N HIS A 128 -25.62 13.72 10.04
CA HIS A 128 -26.93 13.08 10.15
C HIS A 128 -26.91 11.75 9.36
N ASP A 129 -27.33 10.66 10.02
CA ASP A 129 -27.68 9.32 9.47
C ASP A 129 -26.65 8.53 8.64
N ILE A 130 -25.63 7.94 9.29
CA ILE A 130 -24.88 6.78 8.74
C ILE A 130 -24.72 5.63 9.74
N ASP A 131 -25.67 5.49 10.66
CA ASP A 131 -25.51 4.57 11.79
C ASP A 131 -25.93 3.12 11.52
N HIS A 132 -26.29 2.79 10.29
CA HIS A 132 -26.76 1.44 9.94
C HIS A 132 -25.74 0.56 9.20
N LEU A 133 -24.49 1.01 9.06
CA LEU A 133 -23.45 0.26 8.30
C LEU A 133 -22.42 -0.47 9.17
N SER A 134 -22.42 -0.26 10.49
CA SER A 134 -21.53 -1.03 11.39
C SER A 134 -22.25 -2.31 11.82
N LEU A 135 -21.97 -3.44 11.16
CA LEU A 135 -22.63 -4.72 11.43
C LEU A 135 -22.52 -5.15 12.92
N HIS A 136 -21.52 -4.61 13.64
CA HIS A 136 -21.16 -5.00 14.99
C HIS A 136 -20.77 -3.82 15.91
N ASN A 137 -21.00 -2.56 15.53
CA ASN A 137 -20.52 -1.35 16.24
C ASN A 137 -18.99 -1.31 16.45
N TYR A 138 -18.23 -2.01 15.61
CA TYR A 138 -16.77 -1.97 15.60
C TYR A 138 -16.28 -1.37 14.29
N ASP A 139 -15.46 -0.33 14.37
CA ASP A 139 -14.94 0.36 13.19
C ASP A 139 -13.54 0.91 13.43
N LEU A 140 -12.63 0.69 12.49
CA LEU A 140 -11.33 1.38 12.44
C LEU A 140 -11.43 2.55 11.46
N MET A 141 -11.20 3.77 11.96
CA MET A 141 -11.18 5.00 11.18
C MET A 141 -9.74 5.44 10.92
N SER A 142 -9.40 5.62 9.65
CA SER A 142 -8.05 5.99 9.19
C SER A 142 -8.11 7.00 8.05
N GLU A 143 -6.97 7.63 7.77
CA GLU A 143 -6.78 8.41 6.55
C GLU A 143 -7.09 7.57 5.31
N ARG A 144 -7.71 8.24 4.35
CA ARG A 144 -8.01 7.69 3.03
C ARG A 144 -6.78 7.81 2.14
N ILE A 145 -6.31 6.66 1.64
CA ILE A 145 -5.44 6.64 0.47
C ILE A 145 -6.31 6.94 -0.76
N PHE A 146 -6.04 8.06 -1.44
CA PHE A 146 -6.80 8.42 -2.63
C PHE A 146 -6.41 7.53 -3.81
N PRO A 147 -7.36 7.18 -4.68
CA PRO A 147 -7.05 6.40 -5.87
C PRO A 147 -6.12 7.17 -6.81
N LEU A 148 -5.40 6.46 -7.68
CA LEU A 148 -4.67 7.07 -8.78
C LEU A 148 -5.66 7.68 -9.76
N HIS A 149 -5.52 8.99 -10.01
CA HIS A 149 -6.45 9.76 -10.84
C HIS A 149 -6.04 9.78 -12.31
N ASP A 150 -6.97 10.20 -13.17
CA ASP A 150 -6.72 10.37 -14.59
C ASP A 150 -5.51 11.28 -14.85
N PRO A 151 -4.65 10.93 -15.82
CA PRO A 151 -4.85 9.87 -16.82
C PRO A 151 -4.26 8.50 -16.43
N ILE A 152 -3.86 8.28 -15.18
CA ILE A 152 -3.06 7.10 -14.76
C ILE A 152 -3.79 5.77 -15.02
N PRO A 153 -5.06 5.55 -14.60
CA PRO A 153 -5.73 4.26 -14.80
C PRO A 153 -5.87 3.89 -16.28
N GLU A 154 -6.18 4.86 -17.13
CA GLU A 154 -6.24 4.65 -18.57
C GLU A 154 -4.86 4.28 -19.15
N CYS A 155 -3.79 4.95 -18.69
CA CYS A 155 -2.43 4.67 -19.12
C CYS A 155 -1.97 3.26 -18.69
N ILE A 156 -2.37 2.80 -17.50
CA ILE A 156 -2.13 1.42 -17.03
C ILE A 156 -2.74 0.43 -18.00
N LEU A 157 -4.02 0.61 -18.35
CA LEU A 157 -4.71 -0.28 -19.29
C LEU A 157 -4.01 -0.27 -20.66
N ALA A 158 -3.72 0.91 -21.20
CA ALA A 158 -3.09 1.07 -22.51
C ALA A 158 -1.70 0.44 -22.60
N SER A 159 -0.92 0.52 -21.51
CA SER A 159 0.48 0.08 -21.51
C SER A 159 0.65 -1.37 -21.09
N LEU A 160 -0.20 -1.89 -20.20
CA LEU A 160 -0.01 -3.19 -19.57
C LEU A 160 -1.00 -4.26 -20.05
N ILE A 161 -2.12 -3.90 -20.66
CA ILE A 161 -3.14 -4.86 -21.09
C ILE A 161 -3.08 -5.02 -22.61
N PRO A 162 -2.58 -6.16 -23.14
CA PRO A 162 -2.50 -6.38 -24.57
C PRO A 162 -3.87 -6.24 -25.25
N LYS A 163 -3.88 -5.70 -26.48
CA LYS A 163 -5.09 -5.59 -27.33
C LYS A 163 -6.22 -4.73 -26.70
N SER A 164 -5.93 -3.87 -25.73
CA SER A 164 -6.93 -2.95 -25.18
C SER A 164 -7.23 -1.82 -26.18
N THR A 165 -8.40 -1.85 -26.81
CA THR A 165 -8.86 -0.73 -27.65
C THR A 165 -9.37 0.42 -26.78
N HIS A 166 -9.47 1.63 -27.34
CA HIS A 166 -10.04 2.78 -26.62
C HIS A 166 -11.42 2.46 -26.03
N LEU A 167 -12.33 1.90 -26.85
CA LEU A 167 -13.68 1.53 -26.41
C LEU A 167 -13.67 0.58 -25.21
N LYS A 168 -12.83 -0.47 -25.25
CA LYS A 168 -12.72 -1.43 -24.14
C LYS A 168 -12.16 -0.81 -22.87
N ARG A 169 -11.18 0.10 -23.00
CA ARG A 169 -10.64 0.85 -21.86
C ARG A 169 -11.72 1.74 -21.24
N SER A 170 -12.48 2.49 -22.05
CA SER A 170 -13.60 3.29 -21.57
C SER A 170 -14.66 2.46 -20.83
N THR A 171 -15.04 1.29 -21.35
CA THR A 171 -15.97 0.37 -20.67
C THR A 171 -15.42 -0.18 -19.37
N CYS A 172 -14.12 -0.45 -19.29
CA CYS A 172 -13.46 -0.86 -18.06
C CYS A 172 -13.46 0.26 -17.02
N LEU A 173 -13.11 1.48 -17.43
CA LEU A 173 -13.06 2.66 -16.57
C LEU A 173 -14.45 3.12 -16.09
N SER A 174 -15.52 2.84 -16.83
CA SER A 174 -16.88 3.15 -16.38
C SER A 174 -17.38 2.28 -15.23
N LYS A 175 -16.67 1.20 -14.87
CA LYS A 175 -17.03 0.33 -13.73
C LYS A 175 -16.73 1.05 -12.40
N PRO A 176 -17.69 1.19 -11.48
CA PRO A 176 -17.49 1.93 -10.23
C PRO A 176 -16.30 1.42 -9.39
N GLU A 177 -15.99 0.13 -9.42
CA GLU A 177 -14.87 -0.44 -8.66
C GLU A 177 -13.52 0.11 -9.15
N ASN A 178 -13.42 0.44 -10.44
CA ASN A 178 -12.20 0.91 -11.08
C ASN A 178 -11.89 2.39 -10.80
N ASN A 179 -12.85 3.14 -10.22
CA ASN A 179 -12.60 4.46 -9.65
C ASN A 179 -11.69 4.40 -8.40
N ASN A 180 -11.49 3.22 -7.82
CA ASN A 180 -10.66 2.99 -6.65
C ASN A 180 -9.29 2.43 -7.03
N CYS A 181 -8.66 3.01 -8.06
CA CYS A 181 -7.40 2.52 -8.60
C CYS A 181 -6.26 2.65 -7.59
N LEU A 182 -5.65 1.53 -7.20
CA LEU A 182 -4.44 1.46 -6.38
C LEU A 182 -3.52 0.40 -7.00
N VAL A 183 -2.22 0.63 -7.00
CA VAL A 183 -1.26 -0.29 -7.64
C VAL A 183 -0.38 -0.97 -6.60
N ARG A 184 -0.35 -2.30 -6.54
CA ARG A 184 0.53 -3.07 -5.65
C ARG A 184 1.90 -3.26 -6.29
N ILE A 185 2.97 -2.98 -5.53
CA ILE A 185 4.36 -3.01 -6.02
C ILE A 185 4.95 -4.41 -5.79
N TYR A 186 5.00 -5.27 -6.81
CA TYR A 186 5.53 -6.63 -6.67
C TYR A 186 6.96 -6.75 -7.19
N LEU A 187 7.94 -6.63 -6.28
CA LEU A 187 9.37 -6.79 -6.61
C LEU A 187 9.83 -8.25 -6.69
N GLY A 188 9.06 -9.17 -6.10
CA GLY A 188 9.39 -10.59 -5.99
C GLY A 188 8.66 -11.51 -6.96
N ARG A 189 8.00 -10.94 -7.98
CA ARG A 189 7.27 -11.70 -9.00
C ARG A 189 7.42 -11.04 -10.37
N ARG A 190 7.66 -11.87 -11.37
CA ARG A 190 7.95 -11.57 -12.77
C ARG A 190 7.19 -12.54 -13.67
N GLY A 191 7.00 -12.19 -14.95
CA GLY A 191 6.62 -13.15 -15.99
C GLY A 191 5.14 -13.49 -15.98
N VAL A 192 4.30 -12.58 -15.49
CA VAL A 192 2.85 -12.75 -15.53
C VAL A 192 2.36 -12.56 -16.96
N ASP A 193 1.90 -13.65 -17.57
CA ASP A 193 1.35 -13.62 -18.92
C ASP A 193 -0.02 -12.93 -18.94
N ARG A 194 -0.05 -11.70 -19.49
CA ARG A 194 -1.28 -10.94 -19.72
C ARG A 194 -1.90 -11.15 -21.09
N SER A 195 -1.37 -12.03 -21.94
CA SER A 195 -1.88 -12.29 -23.29
C SER A 195 -3.33 -12.77 -23.31
N LYS A 196 -3.75 -13.45 -22.24
CA LYS A 196 -5.13 -13.94 -22.03
C LYS A 196 -6.00 -12.98 -21.23
N THR A 197 -5.42 -11.91 -20.68
CA THR A 197 -6.17 -10.91 -19.91
C THR A 197 -7.02 -10.06 -20.85
N THR A 198 -8.33 -10.07 -20.64
CA THR A 198 -9.26 -9.19 -21.34
C THR A 198 -9.47 -7.91 -20.54
N THR A 199 -9.50 -6.75 -21.20
CA THR A 199 -9.66 -5.44 -20.56
C THR A 199 -10.91 -5.38 -19.68
N GLU A 200 -11.97 -6.07 -20.08
CA GLU A 200 -13.24 -6.15 -19.37
C GLU A 200 -13.13 -6.87 -18.02
N ASN A 201 -12.14 -7.76 -17.84
CA ASN A 201 -11.92 -8.52 -16.61
C ASN A 201 -10.85 -7.89 -15.69
N VAL A 202 -10.28 -6.74 -16.09
CA VAL A 202 -9.29 -6.05 -15.27
C VAL A 202 -9.99 -5.30 -14.15
N SER A 203 -9.50 -5.53 -12.93
CA SER A 203 -9.74 -4.63 -11.80
C SER A 203 -8.53 -3.71 -11.62
N LEU A 204 -8.78 -2.42 -11.59
CA LEU A 204 -7.78 -1.39 -11.28
C LEU A 204 -7.60 -1.20 -9.77
N ARG A 205 -8.53 -1.76 -8.98
CA ARG A 205 -8.44 -1.79 -7.53
C ARG A 205 -7.42 -2.86 -7.11
N ASN A 206 -6.38 -2.44 -6.39
CA ASN A 206 -5.24 -3.30 -6.03
C ASN A 206 -4.56 -3.94 -7.25
N PHE A 207 -4.43 -3.20 -8.34
CA PHE A 207 -3.81 -3.65 -9.58
C PHE A 207 -2.37 -4.14 -9.32
N PRO A 208 -2.02 -5.41 -9.59
CA PRO A 208 -0.68 -5.91 -9.34
C PRO A 208 0.28 -5.45 -10.44
N LEU A 209 1.36 -4.79 -10.06
CA LEU A 209 2.43 -4.35 -10.95
C LEU A 209 3.71 -5.14 -10.67
N HIS A 210 4.09 -5.99 -11.62
CA HIS A 210 5.22 -6.92 -11.50
C HIS A 210 6.54 -6.28 -11.91
N VAL A 211 7.65 -6.81 -11.40
CA VAL A 211 8.98 -6.20 -11.57
C VAL A 211 9.41 -6.04 -13.02
N ASP A 212 9.06 -6.98 -13.90
CA ASP A 212 9.31 -6.92 -15.34
C ASP A 212 8.48 -5.86 -16.06
N GLU A 213 7.26 -5.62 -15.59
CA GLU A 213 6.41 -4.53 -16.08
C GLU A 213 6.99 -3.17 -15.65
N MET A 214 7.49 -3.09 -14.42
CA MET A 214 8.18 -1.89 -13.93
C MET A 214 9.47 -1.61 -14.72
N GLU A 215 10.23 -2.65 -15.10
CA GLU A 215 11.42 -2.52 -15.95
C GLU A 215 11.05 -1.96 -17.32
N ARG A 216 10.02 -2.52 -17.97
CA ARG A 216 9.54 -2.05 -19.27
C ARG A 216 9.05 -0.61 -19.23
N LEU A 217 8.35 -0.23 -18.17
CA LEU A 217 7.87 1.14 -17.95
C LEU A 217 8.97 2.11 -17.50
N ASN A 218 10.21 1.63 -17.35
CA ASN A 218 11.36 2.40 -16.86
C ASN A 218 11.06 3.09 -15.51
N LEU A 219 10.45 2.35 -14.58
CA LEU A 219 10.17 2.84 -13.23
C LEU A 219 11.43 2.77 -12.35
N PRO A 220 11.52 3.59 -11.27
CA PRO A 220 12.68 3.62 -10.39
C PRO A 220 12.63 2.46 -9.38
N ILE A 221 12.80 1.22 -9.86
CA ILE A 221 12.66 0.00 -9.04
C ILE A 221 13.63 0.01 -7.84
N SER A 222 14.83 0.57 -8.01
CA SER A 222 15.80 0.72 -6.91
C SER A 222 15.30 1.64 -5.80
N MET A 223 14.50 2.67 -6.14
CA MET A 223 13.87 3.56 -5.15
C MET A 223 12.80 2.79 -4.36
N TYR A 224 11.91 2.05 -5.04
CA TYR A 224 10.92 1.20 -4.37
C TYR A 224 11.57 0.16 -3.46
N THR A 225 12.62 -0.49 -3.95
CA THR A 225 13.37 -1.52 -3.21
C THR A 225 13.98 -0.95 -1.93
N THR A 226 14.57 0.25 -2.02
CA THR A 226 15.12 0.97 -0.87
C THR A 226 14.03 1.31 0.14
N ALA A 227 12.93 1.92 -0.34
CA ALA A 227 11.81 2.34 0.50
C ALA A 227 11.16 1.16 1.24
N ILE A 228 10.96 0.02 0.56
CA ILE A 228 10.40 -1.20 1.16
C ILE A 228 11.38 -1.85 2.15
N ALA A 229 12.69 -1.85 1.86
CA ALA A 229 13.71 -2.37 2.76
C ALA A 229 13.79 -1.57 4.07
N GLU A 230 13.80 -0.24 3.98
CA GLU A 230 13.79 0.66 5.15
C GLU A 230 12.50 0.51 5.95
N ALA A 231 11.34 0.44 5.28
CA ALA A 231 10.05 0.22 5.91
C ALA A 231 9.99 -1.12 6.67
N LEU A 232 10.54 -2.19 6.09
CA LEU A 232 10.60 -3.50 6.75
C LEU A 232 11.51 -3.46 7.98
N ALA A 233 12.68 -2.81 7.89
CA ALA A 233 13.57 -2.63 9.04
C ALA A 233 12.89 -1.84 10.17
N LEU A 234 12.14 -0.77 9.85
CA LEU A 234 11.33 -0.04 10.83
C LEU A 234 10.26 -0.92 11.48
N MET A 235 9.55 -1.74 10.70
CA MET A 235 8.55 -2.66 11.25
C MET A 235 9.19 -3.69 12.19
N HIS A 236 10.30 -4.31 11.79
CA HIS A 236 10.98 -5.32 12.60
C HIS A 236 11.59 -4.70 13.86
N TRP A 237 12.42 -3.65 13.73
CA TRP A 237 13.31 -3.24 14.81
C TRP A 237 12.83 -2.03 15.60
N LYS A 238 11.94 -1.21 15.02
CA LYS A 238 11.35 -0.06 15.72
C LYS A 238 9.93 -0.34 16.23
N ALA A 239 9.10 -0.96 15.41
CA ALA A 239 7.75 -1.37 15.80
C ALA A 239 7.74 -2.72 16.55
N GLY A 240 8.75 -3.56 16.37
CA GLY A 240 8.84 -4.87 17.02
C GLY A 240 7.80 -5.86 16.51
N ILE A 241 7.47 -5.82 15.21
CA ILE A 241 6.48 -6.70 14.57
C ILE A 241 7.06 -7.47 13.39
N ASP A 242 6.42 -8.57 13.03
CA ASP A 242 6.85 -9.47 11.95
C ASP A 242 6.46 -9.05 10.53
N ALA A 243 5.74 -7.94 10.38
CA ALA A 243 5.27 -7.41 9.10
C ALA A 243 4.50 -8.44 8.25
N ASN A 244 3.83 -9.41 8.87
CA ASN A 244 3.05 -10.41 8.16
C ASN A 244 1.76 -9.81 7.56
N ASP A 245 1.50 -10.16 6.30
CA ASP A 245 0.41 -9.74 5.41
C ASP A 245 0.31 -8.22 5.14
N VAL A 246 1.41 -7.47 5.31
CA VAL A 246 1.41 -6.03 4.99
C VAL A 246 1.42 -5.78 3.50
N GLU A 247 0.76 -4.71 3.07
CA GLU A 247 0.64 -4.34 1.66
C GLU A 247 1.36 -3.01 1.35
N PHE A 248 2.14 -3.01 0.26
CA PHE A 248 2.75 -1.80 -0.30
C PHE A 248 2.04 -1.39 -1.61
N VAL A 249 1.44 -0.20 -1.61
CA VAL A 249 0.66 0.30 -2.75
C VAL A 249 1.08 1.70 -3.19
N LEU A 250 0.92 2.00 -4.47
CA LEU A 250 0.92 3.35 -5.00
C LEU A 250 -0.51 3.88 -4.99
N GLY A 251 -0.68 5.05 -4.37
CA GLY A 251 -1.92 5.80 -4.30
C GLY A 251 -1.64 7.29 -4.29
N SER A 252 -2.66 8.08 -4.60
CA SER A 252 -2.53 9.53 -4.60
C SER A 252 -2.43 10.05 -3.17
N SER A 253 -1.51 10.98 -2.96
CA SER A 253 -1.39 11.80 -1.76
C SER A 253 -1.72 13.24 -2.09
N ARG A 254 -2.43 13.91 -1.18
CA ARG A 254 -2.56 15.36 -1.26
C ARG A 254 -1.25 15.96 -0.79
N ARG A 255 -0.71 16.93 -1.55
CA ARG A 255 0.35 17.77 -0.99
C ARG A 255 -0.20 18.45 0.26
N THR A 256 0.61 18.44 1.31
CA THR A 256 0.39 19.13 2.57
C THR A 256 0.04 20.60 2.32
N GLY A 257 -1.26 20.90 2.21
CA GLY A 257 -1.84 22.16 2.65
C GLY A 257 -2.21 22.04 4.12
N PRO A 258 -2.67 23.13 4.75
CA PRO A 258 -3.23 23.06 6.10
C PRO A 258 -4.30 21.95 6.18
N MET A 259 -4.41 21.32 7.36
CA MET A 259 -5.33 20.22 7.67
C MET A 259 -6.81 20.55 7.36
N PHE A 260 -7.11 21.84 7.18
CA PHE A 260 -8.36 22.36 6.67
C PHE A 260 -8.12 22.97 5.28
N PRO A 261 -8.87 22.54 4.24
CA PRO A 261 -8.76 23.15 2.93
C PRO A 261 -9.10 24.64 3.05
N VAL A 262 -8.12 25.50 2.77
CA VAL A 262 -8.43 26.89 2.44
C VAL A 262 -9.14 26.84 1.10
N HIS A 263 -10.42 27.24 1.06
CA HIS A 263 -11.18 27.32 -0.18
C HIS A 263 -10.36 28.05 -1.26
N GLY A 264 -10.19 27.41 -2.41
CA GLY A 264 -9.49 27.99 -3.57
C GLY A 264 -8.00 27.62 -3.72
N VAL A 265 -7.41 26.79 -2.85
CA VAL A 265 -6.03 26.31 -3.06
C VAL A 265 -6.03 25.01 -3.87
N GLU A 266 -5.67 25.12 -5.15
CA GLU A 266 -5.38 24.01 -6.04
C GLU A 266 -4.15 23.22 -5.53
N THR A 267 -4.38 22.08 -4.87
CA THR A 267 -3.29 21.15 -4.51
C THR A 267 -3.16 20.10 -5.60
N GLY A 268 -2.06 20.15 -6.35
CA GLY A 268 -1.72 19.09 -7.31
C GLY A 268 -1.61 17.74 -6.58
N LEU A 269 -2.14 16.69 -7.21
CA LEU A 269 -2.09 15.34 -6.68
C LEU A 269 -0.74 14.71 -7.04
N SER A 270 -0.02 14.23 -6.02
CA SER A 270 1.20 13.43 -6.17
C SER A 270 0.90 11.96 -5.92
N VAL A 271 1.78 11.07 -6.39
CA VAL A 271 1.73 9.64 -6.03
C VAL A 271 2.70 9.39 -4.88
N SER A 272 2.31 8.55 -3.94
CA SER A 272 3.18 8.10 -2.84
C SER A 272 3.09 6.58 -2.67
N ILE A 273 4.13 6.01 -2.06
CA ILE A 273 4.11 4.62 -1.60
C ILE A 273 3.43 4.60 -0.25
N TRP A 274 2.42 3.76 -0.10
CA TRP A 274 1.66 3.59 1.12
C TRP A 274 1.83 2.18 1.66
N LEU A 275 1.91 2.07 2.99
CA LEU A 275 1.95 0.82 3.74
C LEU A 275 0.64 0.65 4.53
N LEU A 276 -0.03 -0.49 4.36
CA LEU A 276 -1.33 -0.78 4.98
C LEU A 276 -1.53 -2.28 5.26
N ASP A 277 -2.68 -2.61 5.86
CA ASP A 277 -3.13 -3.93 6.32
C ASP A 277 -2.21 -4.56 7.39
N PHE A 278 -2.48 -4.27 8.67
CA PHE A 278 -1.67 -4.76 9.78
C PHE A 278 -2.38 -5.84 10.61
N ASN A 279 -3.53 -6.35 10.14
CA ASN A 279 -4.39 -7.27 10.88
C ASN A 279 -3.74 -8.65 11.16
N GLN A 280 -2.76 -9.08 10.36
CA GLN A 280 -2.04 -10.35 10.54
C GLN A 280 -0.64 -10.22 11.15
N CYS A 281 -0.16 -8.99 11.34
CA CYS A 281 1.12 -8.74 11.99
C CYS A 281 1.08 -9.22 13.46
N GLN A 282 2.24 -9.60 14.00
CA GLN A 282 2.41 -9.99 15.40
C GLN A 282 3.74 -9.46 15.95
N LYS A 283 3.78 -9.23 17.27
CA LYS A 283 5.05 -8.99 17.95
C LYS A 283 5.91 -10.25 17.96
N PHE A 284 7.21 -10.07 18.07
CA PHE A 284 8.17 -11.18 18.14
C PHE A 284 9.19 -10.94 19.26
N GLU A 285 9.70 -12.04 19.80
CA GLU A 285 10.77 -12.03 20.79
C GLU A 285 12.14 -12.08 20.10
N HIS A 286 13.19 -11.61 20.76
CA HIS A 286 14.53 -11.56 20.19
C HIS A 286 15.27 -12.90 20.31
N ASP A 287 14.63 -13.98 19.85
CA ASP A 287 15.10 -15.36 19.92
C ASP A 287 14.92 -16.11 18.59
N GLN A 288 15.17 -17.42 18.58
CA GLN A 288 14.98 -18.22 17.37
C GLN A 288 13.51 -18.34 16.93
N ALA A 289 12.56 -18.32 17.86
CA ALA A 289 11.15 -18.39 17.50
C ALA A 289 10.71 -17.09 16.82
N GLY A 290 11.19 -15.94 17.32
CA GLY A 290 11.00 -14.65 16.68
C GLY A 290 11.68 -14.56 15.32
N LEU A 291 12.93 -15.03 15.20
CA LEU A 291 13.63 -15.08 13.90
C LEU A 291 12.84 -15.89 12.86
N LYS A 292 12.37 -17.08 13.22
CA LYS A 292 11.52 -17.91 12.36
C LYS A 292 10.24 -17.19 11.94
N ARG A 293 9.63 -16.43 12.86
CA ARG A 293 8.44 -15.63 12.58
C ARG A 293 8.72 -14.52 11.57
N LEU A 294 9.83 -13.80 11.69
CA LEU A 294 10.24 -12.78 10.71
C LEU A 294 10.40 -13.39 9.32
N VAL A 295 11.10 -14.53 9.23
CA VAL A 295 11.30 -15.26 7.97
C VAL A 295 9.96 -15.70 7.37
N ASN A 296 9.04 -16.20 8.19
CA ASN A 296 7.70 -16.55 7.74
C ASN A 296 6.94 -15.32 7.21
N GLY A 297 6.94 -14.20 7.91
CA GLY A 297 6.32 -12.95 7.44
C GLY A 297 6.85 -12.52 6.08
N PHE A 298 8.18 -12.56 5.90
CA PHE A 298 8.80 -12.25 4.60
C PHE A 298 8.30 -13.15 3.46
N TRP A 299 8.13 -14.45 3.71
CA TRP A 299 7.80 -15.43 2.68
C TRP A 299 6.30 -15.71 2.49
N TRP A 300 5.47 -15.40 3.48
CA TRP A 300 4.01 -15.55 3.41
C TRP A 300 3.32 -14.35 2.81
N ASN A 301 3.95 -13.18 2.86
CA ASN A 301 3.44 -12.01 2.17
C ASN A 301 3.32 -12.25 0.66
N ASP A 302 2.39 -11.52 0.07
CA ASP A 302 2.42 -11.24 -1.37
C ASP A 302 3.83 -10.79 -1.79
N PRO A 303 4.21 -10.94 -3.07
CA PRO A 303 5.60 -10.82 -3.53
C PRO A 303 6.12 -9.37 -3.59
N TYR A 304 5.94 -8.59 -2.52
CA TYR A 304 6.43 -7.23 -2.34
C TYR A 304 7.96 -7.15 -2.24
N TYR A 305 8.59 -8.18 -1.69
CA TYR A 305 10.05 -8.22 -1.49
C TYR A 305 10.76 -8.92 -2.65
N PRO A 306 11.94 -8.44 -3.10
CA PRO A 306 12.76 -9.15 -4.08
C PRO A 306 13.11 -10.56 -3.60
N ARG A 307 13.21 -11.51 -4.54
CA ARG A 307 13.52 -12.92 -4.20
C ARG A 307 15.04 -13.15 -4.18
N PRO A 308 15.62 -13.65 -3.07
CA PRO A 308 17.05 -13.91 -2.96
C PRO A 308 17.58 -14.95 -3.95
N ASP A 309 16.73 -15.91 -4.32
CA ASP A 309 17.08 -17.09 -5.08
C ASP A 309 16.79 -16.97 -6.59
N SER A 310 16.40 -15.77 -7.06
CA SER A 310 16.03 -15.54 -8.46
C SER A 310 17.16 -15.92 -9.42
N GLY A 311 16.78 -16.57 -10.53
CA GLY A 311 17.70 -16.86 -11.63
C GLY A 311 18.01 -15.64 -12.50
N HIS A 312 17.18 -14.58 -12.44
CA HIS A 312 17.29 -13.42 -13.30
C HIS A 312 18.33 -12.41 -12.78
N LYS A 313 19.18 -11.87 -13.67
CA LYS A 313 20.31 -11.01 -13.27
C LYS A 313 19.85 -9.72 -12.57
N THR A 314 18.80 -9.07 -13.07
CA THR A 314 18.30 -7.82 -12.47
C THR A 314 17.67 -8.07 -11.11
N ASP A 315 16.94 -9.17 -10.94
CA ASP A 315 16.33 -9.53 -9.65
C ASP A 315 17.39 -9.82 -8.58
N LYS A 316 18.50 -10.47 -8.94
CA LYS A 316 19.65 -10.65 -8.01
C LYS A 316 20.25 -9.31 -7.57
N ALA A 317 20.34 -8.35 -8.50
CA ALA A 317 20.80 -7.00 -8.17
C ALA A 317 19.80 -6.28 -7.25
N LEU A 318 18.49 -6.46 -7.47
CA LEU A 318 17.45 -5.93 -6.57
C LEU A 318 17.53 -6.55 -5.18
N TRP A 319 17.75 -7.86 -5.06
CA TRP A 319 18.00 -8.50 -3.77
C TRP A 319 19.24 -7.92 -3.08
N THR A 320 20.33 -7.71 -3.81
CA THR A 320 21.56 -7.11 -3.27
C THR A 320 21.28 -5.71 -2.72
N THR A 321 20.53 -4.89 -3.45
CA THR A 321 20.09 -3.56 -3.00
C THR A 321 19.19 -3.66 -1.76
N PHE A 322 18.21 -4.56 -1.77
CA PHE A 322 17.30 -4.77 -0.65
C PHE A 322 18.06 -5.16 0.62
N LEU A 323 18.91 -6.18 0.53
CA LEU A 323 19.76 -6.65 1.63
C LEU A 323 20.61 -5.53 2.19
N SER A 324 21.33 -4.80 1.32
CA SER A 324 22.18 -3.69 1.74
C SER A 324 21.37 -2.62 2.46
N LYS A 325 20.24 -2.17 1.90
CA LYS A 325 19.44 -1.09 2.49
C LYS A 325 18.71 -1.53 3.75
N TYR A 326 18.27 -2.77 3.82
CA TYR A 326 17.68 -3.34 5.03
C TYR A 326 18.70 -3.38 6.17
N LEU A 327 19.94 -3.84 5.91
CA LEU A 327 21.00 -3.89 6.92
C LEU A 327 21.48 -2.49 7.33
N ASP A 328 21.68 -1.58 6.37
CA ASP A 328 22.00 -0.17 6.64
C ASP A 328 20.95 0.45 7.58
N ALA A 329 19.66 0.23 7.27
CA ALA A 329 18.57 0.75 8.08
C ALA A 329 18.49 0.09 9.45
N SER A 330 18.71 -1.23 9.52
CA SER A 330 18.68 -1.99 10.78
C SER A 330 19.78 -1.56 11.73
N ALA A 331 20.98 -1.21 11.22
CA ALA A 331 22.10 -0.72 12.02
C ALA A 331 21.79 0.62 12.72
N LEU A 332 20.81 1.39 12.24
CA LEU A 332 20.33 2.60 12.91
C LEU A 332 19.27 2.33 13.98
N LEU A 333 18.76 1.09 14.07
CA LEU A 333 17.60 0.73 14.89
C LEU A 333 17.94 -0.28 16.00
N THR A 334 18.97 -1.10 15.81
CA THR A 334 19.37 -2.13 16.78
C THR A 334 20.86 -2.49 16.64
N ASP A 335 21.50 -2.78 17.77
CA ASP A 335 22.87 -3.33 17.83
C ASP A 335 22.91 -4.86 17.82
N SER A 336 21.75 -5.52 17.67
CA SER A 336 21.67 -7.00 17.66
C SER A 336 22.19 -7.61 16.35
N ASP A 337 22.54 -8.89 16.39
CA ASP A 337 22.92 -9.68 15.21
C ASP A 337 21.71 -10.20 14.40
N LEU A 338 20.49 -10.04 14.94
CA LEU A 338 19.25 -10.54 14.35
C LEU A 338 18.98 -10.05 12.92
N PRO A 339 19.29 -8.80 12.52
CA PRO A 339 19.11 -8.36 11.13
C PRO A 339 19.91 -9.20 10.14
N LYS A 340 21.17 -9.52 10.47
CA LYS A 340 22.03 -10.34 9.63
C LYS A 340 21.51 -11.78 9.57
N ARG A 341 21.17 -12.35 10.73
CA ARG A 341 20.60 -13.70 10.84
C ARG A 341 19.28 -13.84 10.10
N PHE A 342 18.46 -12.79 10.08
CA PHE A 342 17.22 -12.74 9.31
C PHE A 342 17.47 -12.84 7.81
N ILE A 343 18.42 -12.05 7.29
CA ILE A 343 18.80 -12.11 5.88
C ILE A 343 19.33 -13.50 5.51
N GLU A 344 20.26 -14.05 6.30
CA GLU A 344 20.82 -15.40 6.07
C GLU A 344 19.71 -16.47 6.03
N ALA A 345 18.77 -16.41 6.98
CA ALA A 345 17.65 -17.34 7.05
C ALA A 345 16.65 -17.17 5.89
N VAL A 346 16.45 -15.95 5.40
CA VAL A 346 15.62 -15.69 4.20
C VAL A 346 16.27 -16.28 2.96
N GLU A 347 17.59 -16.14 2.79
CA GLU A 347 18.33 -16.73 1.67
C GLU A 347 18.30 -18.27 1.71
N GLU A 348 18.49 -18.86 2.89
CA GLU A 348 18.39 -20.31 3.10
C GLU A 348 17.00 -20.84 2.75
N GLU A 349 15.94 -20.18 3.23
CA GLU A 349 14.56 -20.53 2.91
C GLU A 349 14.27 -20.40 1.41
N GLY A 350 14.82 -19.38 0.74
CA GLY A 350 14.73 -19.22 -0.71
C GLY A 350 15.39 -20.38 -1.46
N TYR A 351 16.62 -20.75 -1.07
CA TYR A 351 17.30 -21.92 -1.61
C TYR A 351 16.48 -23.20 -1.43
N ARG A 352 15.92 -23.40 -0.23
CA ARG A 352 15.08 -24.57 0.09
C ARG A 352 13.85 -24.64 -0.82
N ARG A 353 13.16 -23.52 -1.03
CA ARG A 353 11.98 -23.43 -1.90
C ARG A 353 12.30 -23.73 -3.36
N ARG A 354 13.47 -23.30 -3.84
CA ARG A 354 13.92 -23.57 -5.21
C ARG A 354 14.26 -25.05 -5.44
N VAL A 355 14.96 -25.68 -4.50
CA VAL A 355 15.44 -27.07 -4.64
C VAL A 355 14.34 -28.09 -4.32
N LYS A 356 13.42 -27.76 -3.41
CA LYS A 356 12.24 -28.57 -3.09
C LYS A 356 10.98 -27.74 -3.31
N PRO A 357 10.56 -27.52 -4.58
CA PRO A 357 9.28 -26.89 -4.85
C PRO A 357 8.18 -27.67 -4.12
N SER A 358 7.31 -26.97 -3.41
CA SER A 358 6.10 -27.58 -2.87
C SER A 358 5.37 -28.33 -3.99
N LEU A 359 4.98 -29.59 -3.76
CA LEU A 359 4.12 -30.35 -4.69
C LEU A 359 2.72 -29.73 -4.83
N PHE A 360 2.39 -28.76 -3.98
CA PHE A 360 1.22 -27.91 -4.04
C PHE A 360 1.70 -26.47 -4.19
N GLY A 361 1.92 -26.05 -5.43
CA GLY A 361 2.22 -24.68 -5.83
C GLY A 361 1.12 -24.15 -6.73
#